data_AF-A0A6V8E4P7-F1
#
_entry.id   AF-A0A6V8E4P7-F1
#
_cell.length_a   1.000
_cell.length_b   1.000
_cell.length_c   1.000
_cell.angle_alpha   90.00
_cell.angle_beta   90.00
_cell.angle_gamma   90.00
#
_symmetry.space_group_name_H-M   'P 1'
#
loop_
_entity.id
_entity.type
_entity.pdbx_description
1 polymer ?
#
loop_
_entity_poly.entity_id
_entity_poly.type
_entity_poly.pdbx_seq_one_letter_code
_entity_poly.pdbx_strand_id
1 'polypeptide(L)'
;MCGARLWEGPFMTAEVWMGYLVDHQSDFTVVQSPFVLDSVRVFGADSDATTLAVAGVLHRLQHDSIESISVPDGMDGASLSSATHVVLHDIEAEGEASWEVLMSDEATVVVARRGASVELQKLDVEIEVDRKFHTAMMDAWARELSNAHVSQGAYISRAQYEEAAQSRLSMQGQVIHSTVSWPPRFSHLVDGDQPPLHQLQRAGAIQSWTTLSAAGAPSEFALRAPLLGGISTVFLQLDDGPRGVFLTVDDEDSTFTMDARMELVFRRLYAQEGFVRYGLKARAIHI
;
A
#
# COMPACT_ATOMS: atom_id res chain seq x y z
N MET A 1 25.60 -38.88 20.94
CA MET A 1 24.52 -37.89 21.14
C MET A 1 24.86 -36.69 20.29
N CYS A 2 24.09 -36.51 19.21
CA CYS A 2 24.26 -35.48 18.21
C CYS A 2 23.73 -34.16 18.79
N GLY A 3 24.60 -33.17 18.98
CA GLY A 3 24.21 -31.82 19.34
C GLY A 3 24.21 -30.97 18.08
N ALA A 4 23.07 -30.92 17.38
CA ALA A 4 22.85 -29.95 16.32
C ALA A 4 22.77 -28.56 16.98
N ARG A 5 23.79 -27.73 16.75
CA ARG A 5 23.73 -26.30 17.06
C ARG A 5 22.93 -25.66 15.93
N LEU A 6 21.77 -25.10 16.26
CA LEU A 6 21.10 -24.13 15.41
C LEU A 6 22.05 -22.95 15.25
N TRP A 7 22.58 -22.78 14.04
CA TRP A 7 23.33 -21.60 13.65
C TRP A 7 22.29 -20.55 13.28
N GLU A 8 22.02 -19.62 14.19
CA GLU A 8 21.28 -18.41 13.85
C GLU A 8 22.24 -17.52 13.08
N GLY A 9 22.01 -17.35 11.78
CA GLY A 9 22.80 -16.45 10.93
C GLY A 9 22.76 -15.02 11.44
N PRO A 10 23.72 -14.16 11.04
CA PRO A 10 23.71 -12.76 11.44
C PRO A 10 22.45 -12.07 10.95
N PHE A 11 21.76 -11.37 11.86
CA PHE A 11 20.66 -10.47 11.54
C PHE A 11 21.13 -9.41 10.53
N MET A 12 20.43 -9.25 9.41
CA MET A 12 20.63 -8.12 8.51
C MET A 12 19.75 -6.96 8.95
N THR A 13 20.33 -5.76 9.00
CA THR A 13 19.57 -4.52 9.17
C THR A 13 18.69 -4.33 7.95
N ALA A 14 17.39 -4.52 8.13
CA ALA A 14 16.44 -4.45 7.03
C ALA A 14 16.32 -3.02 6.49
N GLU A 15 16.24 -2.88 5.17
CA GLU A 15 15.80 -1.62 4.57
C GLU A 15 14.33 -1.40 4.93
N VAL A 16 13.95 -0.19 5.34
CA VAL A 16 12.55 0.17 5.53
C VAL A 16 12.05 0.90 4.30
N TRP A 17 11.15 0.25 3.55
CA TRP A 17 10.56 0.78 2.33
C TRP A 17 9.04 0.80 2.44
N MET A 18 8.44 1.98 2.30
CA MET A 18 6.98 2.15 2.39
C MET A 18 6.34 1.62 3.69
N GLY A 19 7.11 1.53 4.77
CA GLY A 19 6.69 0.99 6.08
C GLY A 19 6.84 -0.52 6.21
N TYR A 20 7.39 -1.19 5.20
CA TYR A 20 7.71 -2.60 5.23
C TYR A 20 9.21 -2.83 5.29
N LEU A 21 9.59 -4.00 5.77
CA LEU A 21 10.97 -4.46 5.78
C LEU A 21 11.29 -5.09 4.43
N VAL A 22 12.39 -4.70 3.82
CA VAL A 22 12.80 -5.17 2.50
C VAL A 22 14.20 -5.79 2.56
N ASP A 23 14.32 -6.96 1.94
CA ASP A 23 15.59 -7.58 1.55
C ASP A 23 15.64 -7.69 0.03
N HIS A 24 16.62 -7.02 -0.57
CA HIS A 24 16.80 -6.94 -2.00
C HIS A 24 17.99 -7.79 -2.44
N GLN A 25 17.72 -8.72 -3.35
CA GLN A 25 18.74 -9.46 -4.09
C GLN A 25 18.59 -9.19 -5.60
N SER A 26 19.57 -9.61 -6.40
CA SER A 26 19.58 -9.35 -7.85
C SER A 26 18.36 -9.92 -8.60
N ASP A 27 17.80 -11.02 -8.12
CA ASP A 27 16.76 -11.81 -8.77
C ASP A 27 15.45 -11.89 -7.95
N PHE A 28 15.42 -11.41 -6.71
CA PHE A 28 14.19 -11.32 -5.91
C PHE A 28 14.21 -10.22 -4.85
N THR A 29 13.04 -9.69 -4.52
CA THR A 29 12.81 -8.79 -3.38
C THR A 29 11.89 -9.51 -2.39
N VAL A 30 12.32 -9.64 -1.13
CA VAL A 30 11.45 -10.06 -0.02
C VAL A 30 10.90 -8.81 0.65
N VAL A 31 9.60 -8.79 0.91
CA VAL A 31 8.90 -7.73 1.64
C VAL A 31 8.17 -8.35 2.82
N GLN A 32 8.44 -7.87 4.04
CA GLN A 32 7.82 -8.35 5.26
C GLN A 32 7.15 -7.21 6.03
N SER A 33 6.04 -7.52 6.69
CA SER A 33 5.44 -6.64 7.67
C SER A 33 6.39 -6.47 8.88
N PRO A 34 6.58 -5.25 9.42
CA PRO A 34 7.35 -5.08 10.64
C PRO A 34 6.62 -5.61 11.88
N PHE A 35 5.32 -5.88 11.78
CA PHE A 35 4.47 -6.28 12.89
C PHE A 35 4.53 -7.79 13.17
N VAL A 36 4.59 -8.16 14.45
CA VAL A 36 4.57 -9.54 14.92
C VAL A 36 3.54 -9.75 16.02
N LEU A 37 2.96 -10.94 16.06
CA LEU A 37 2.12 -11.44 17.15
C LEU A 37 2.65 -12.81 17.56
N ASP A 38 3.10 -12.95 18.80
CA ASP A 38 3.78 -14.17 19.28
C ASP A 38 4.98 -14.57 18.39
N SER A 39 5.77 -13.59 17.96
CA SER A 39 6.91 -13.75 17.03
C SER A 39 6.55 -14.24 15.61
N VAL A 40 5.27 -14.29 15.25
CA VAL A 40 4.83 -14.57 13.87
C VAL A 40 4.48 -13.26 13.18
N ARG A 41 4.95 -13.06 11.94
CA ARG A 41 4.69 -11.84 11.15
C ARG A 41 3.21 -11.74 10.78
N VAL A 42 2.59 -10.62 11.14
CA VAL A 42 1.19 -10.32 10.85
C VAL A 42 1.06 -9.00 10.11
N PHE A 43 -0.06 -8.79 9.42
CA PHE A 43 -0.28 -7.54 8.68
C PHE A 43 -0.58 -6.38 9.64
N GLY A 44 -0.09 -5.18 9.29
CA GLY A 44 -0.51 -3.93 9.92
C GLY A 44 -1.99 -3.62 9.69
N ALA A 45 -2.53 -2.65 10.44
CA ALA A 45 -3.96 -2.35 10.46
C ALA A 45 -4.54 -2.03 9.06
N ASP A 46 -3.76 -1.46 8.15
CA ASP A 46 -4.18 -1.13 6.79
C ASP A 46 -3.49 -1.96 5.71
N SER A 47 -2.76 -3.01 6.08
CA SER A 47 -1.91 -3.80 5.18
C SER A 47 -2.51 -5.19 4.88
N ASP A 48 -2.21 -5.72 3.70
CA ASP A 48 -2.45 -7.10 3.27
C ASP A 48 -1.39 -7.55 2.23
N ALA A 49 -1.53 -8.76 1.69
CA ALA A 49 -0.58 -9.29 0.72
C ALA A 49 -0.48 -8.42 -0.56
N THR A 50 -1.58 -7.82 -1.03
CA THR A 50 -1.56 -6.89 -2.18
C THR A 50 -0.73 -5.65 -1.85
N THR A 51 -0.87 -5.08 -0.65
CA THR A 51 -0.10 -3.89 -0.26
C THR A 51 1.41 -4.16 -0.20
N LEU A 52 1.83 -5.32 0.32
CA LEU A 52 3.22 -5.73 0.35
C LEU A 52 3.74 -5.99 -1.08
N ALA A 53 2.95 -6.64 -1.93
CA ALA A 53 3.32 -6.89 -3.32
C ALA A 53 3.54 -5.60 -4.12
N VAL A 54 2.64 -4.61 -3.97
CA VAL A 54 2.81 -3.29 -4.60
C VAL A 54 4.09 -2.60 -4.11
N ALA A 55 4.36 -2.62 -2.81
CA ALA A 55 5.59 -2.04 -2.28
C ALA A 55 6.84 -2.72 -2.84
N GLY A 56 6.85 -4.05 -2.91
CA GLY A 56 7.95 -4.84 -3.46
C GLY A 56 8.21 -4.60 -4.95
N VAL A 57 7.14 -4.49 -5.74
CA VAL A 57 7.25 -4.17 -7.17
C VAL A 57 7.79 -2.74 -7.35
N LEU A 58 7.27 -1.76 -6.60
CA LEU A 58 7.78 -0.38 -6.67
C LEU A 58 9.24 -0.26 -6.25
N HIS A 59 9.67 -1.04 -5.24
CA HIS A 59 11.08 -1.14 -4.85
C HIS A 59 11.91 -1.73 -5.99
N ARG A 60 11.48 -2.87 -6.55
CA ARG A 60 12.18 -3.54 -7.65
C ARG A 60 12.35 -2.64 -8.87
N LEU A 61 11.34 -1.84 -9.22
CA LEU A 61 11.38 -0.90 -10.34
C LEU A 61 12.44 0.22 -10.20
N GLN A 62 13.02 0.41 -9.01
CA GLN A 62 14.17 1.30 -8.84
C GLN A 62 15.48 0.69 -9.36
N HIS A 63 15.53 -0.63 -9.55
CA HIS A 63 16.75 -1.38 -9.82
C HIS A 63 16.68 -2.19 -11.12
N ASP A 64 15.50 -2.65 -11.51
CA ASP A 64 15.29 -3.48 -12.71
C ASP A 64 13.96 -3.14 -13.39
N SER A 65 13.84 -3.50 -14.66
CA SER A 65 12.58 -3.44 -15.39
C SER A 65 11.78 -4.73 -15.22
N ILE A 66 10.46 -4.61 -15.05
CA ILE A 66 9.54 -5.74 -15.03
C ILE A 66 8.61 -5.62 -16.23
N GLU A 67 8.77 -6.50 -17.22
CA GLU A 67 7.96 -6.50 -18.44
C GLU A 67 6.54 -7.02 -18.15
N SER A 68 6.46 -8.12 -17.40
CA SER A 68 5.21 -8.75 -16.99
C SER A 68 5.36 -9.46 -15.65
N ILE A 69 4.27 -9.48 -14.88
CA ILE A 69 4.23 -10.13 -13.57
C ILE A 69 2.99 -11.00 -13.40
N SER A 70 3.16 -12.20 -12.85
CA SER A 70 2.04 -13.03 -12.40
C SER A 70 1.80 -12.86 -10.91
N VAL A 71 0.53 -12.82 -10.50
CA VAL A 71 0.13 -12.73 -9.08
C VAL A 71 -0.70 -13.97 -8.71
N PRO A 72 -0.58 -14.46 -7.47
CA PRO A 72 -1.35 -15.61 -6.99
C PRO A 72 -2.80 -15.22 -6.67
N ASP A 73 -3.67 -16.23 -6.61
CA ASP A 73 -5.07 -16.06 -6.22
C ASP A 73 -5.18 -15.39 -4.84
N GLY A 74 -6.18 -14.51 -4.68
CA GLY A 74 -6.41 -13.77 -3.44
C GLY A 74 -5.69 -12.42 -3.35
N MET A 75 -4.81 -12.08 -4.30
CA MET A 75 -4.31 -10.70 -4.47
C MET A 75 -5.12 -9.92 -5.50
N ASP A 76 -5.22 -8.61 -5.30
CA ASP A 76 -5.81 -7.71 -6.30
C ASP A 76 -4.76 -7.30 -7.34
N GLY A 77 -4.62 -8.12 -8.37
CA GLY A 77 -3.72 -7.84 -9.50
C GLY A 77 -4.04 -6.51 -10.20
N ALA A 78 -5.32 -6.17 -10.39
CA ALA A 78 -5.73 -4.96 -11.09
C ALA A 78 -5.27 -3.70 -10.35
N SER A 79 -5.42 -3.68 -9.03
CA SER A 79 -4.87 -2.59 -8.20
C SER A 79 -3.34 -2.58 -8.22
N LEU A 80 -2.67 -3.74 -8.24
CA LEU A 80 -1.21 -3.82 -8.39
C LEU A 80 -0.73 -3.22 -9.71
N SER A 81 -1.33 -3.60 -10.83
CA SER A 81 -1.00 -3.04 -12.15
C SER A 81 -1.27 -1.54 -12.21
N SER A 82 -2.41 -1.11 -11.67
CA SER A 82 -2.77 0.31 -11.61
C SER A 82 -1.77 1.14 -10.81
N ALA A 83 -1.23 0.60 -9.71
CA ALA A 83 -0.30 1.30 -8.84
C ALA A 83 1.15 1.34 -9.34
N THR A 84 1.54 0.35 -10.16
CA THR A 84 2.94 0.09 -10.56
C THR A 84 3.21 0.31 -12.05
N HIS A 85 2.16 0.36 -12.88
CA HIS A 85 2.22 0.32 -14.34
C HIS A 85 2.84 -0.96 -14.93
N VAL A 86 3.04 -2.00 -14.11
CA VAL A 86 3.50 -3.31 -14.59
C VAL A 86 2.34 -4.09 -15.18
N VAL A 87 2.57 -4.72 -16.33
CA VAL A 87 1.57 -5.53 -17.02
C VAL A 87 1.35 -6.82 -16.24
N LEU A 88 0.09 -7.12 -15.90
CA LEU A 88 -0.27 -8.43 -15.37
C LEU A 88 -0.23 -9.45 -16.49
N HIS A 89 0.45 -10.56 -16.24
CA HIS A 89 0.39 -11.71 -17.13
C HIS A 89 -0.93 -12.44 -16.91
N ASP A 90 -1.74 -12.54 -17.95
CA ASP A 90 -2.96 -13.35 -17.95
C ASP A 90 -2.56 -14.84 -17.97
N ILE A 91 -3.23 -15.65 -17.16
CA ILE A 91 -3.03 -17.10 -17.12
C ILE A 91 -3.38 -17.72 -18.49
N GLU A 92 -4.27 -17.10 -19.26
CA GLU A 92 -4.66 -17.54 -20.60
C GLU A 92 -3.73 -17.03 -21.72
N ALA A 93 -2.81 -16.11 -21.43
CA ALA A 93 -1.88 -15.57 -22.43
C ALA A 93 -0.76 -16.57 -22.77
N GLU A 94 -0.34 -16.60 -24.04
CA GLU A 94 0.82 -17.39 -24.44
C GLU A 94 2.11 -16.87 -23.79
N GLY A 95 2.94 -17.81 -23.31
CA GLY A 95 4.21 -17.51 -22.65
C GLY A 95 4.11 -17.45 -21.13
N GLU A 96 5.19 -17.02 -20.50
CA GLU A 96 5.32 -16.98 -19.05
C GLU A 96 5.68 -15.57 -18.59
N ALA A 97 5.17 -15.18 -17.42
CA ALA A 97 5.52 -13.91 -16.82
C ALA A 97 7.02 -13.86 -16.49
N SER A 98 7.67 -12.73 -16.79
CA SER A 98 9.09 -12.53 -16.48
C SER A 98 9.37 -12.55 -14.97
N TRP A 99 8.39 -12.12 -14.19
CA TRP A 99 8.42 -12.08 -12.73
C TRP A 99 7.14 -12.70 -12.15
N GLU A 100 7.23 -13.14 -10.90
CA GLU A 100 6.11 -13.68 -10.15
C GLU A 100 6.09 -13.11 -8.73
N VAL A 101 4.88 -12.97 -8.19
CA VAL A 101 4.66 -12.69 -6.78
C VAL A 101 4.38 -14.00 -6.07
N LEU A 102 5.08 -14.26 -4.97
CA LEU A 102 4.85 -15.39 -4.08
C LEU A 102 4.38 -14.84 -2.74
N MET A 103 3.40 -15.49 -2.12
CA MET A 103 2.92 -15.14 -0.78
C MET A 103 3.16 -16.29 0.19
N SER A 104 3.48 -15.94 1.43
CA SER A 104 3.48 -16.86 2.57
C SER A 104 2.19 -16.69 3.38
N ASP A 105 1.90 -17.66 4.26
CA ASP A 105 0.85 -17.53 5.28
C ASP A 105 1.19 -16.47 6.34
N GLU A 106 2.49 -16.22 6.53
CA GLU A 106 3.00 -15.08 7.30
C GLU A 106 2.96 -13.82 6.43
N ALA A 107 2.84 -12.63 7.04
CA ALA A 107 2.77 -11.35 6.32
C ALA A 107 4.10 -11.00 5.60
N THR A 108 4.41 -11.77 4.58
CA THR A 108 5.63 -11.84 3.79
C THR A 108 5.24 -12.11 2.34
N VAL A 109 5.77 -11.30 1.44
CA VAL A 109 5.62 -11.43 -0.01
C VAL A 109 7.01 -11.43 -0.65
N VAL A 110 7.18 -12.21 -1.71
CA VAL A 110 8.40 -12.21 -2.51
C VAL A 110 8.04 -11.84 -3.94
N VAL A 111 8.74 -10.84 -4.49
CA VAL A 111 8.70 -10.50 -5.92
C VAL A 111 9.96 -11.10 -6.55
N ALA A 112 9.83 -12.18 -7.29
CA ALA A 112 10.94 -12.97 -7.79
C ALA A 112 10.95 -13.05 -9.31
N ARG A 113 12.13 -13.04 -9.91
CA ARG A 113 12.29 -13.42 -11.31
C ARG A 113 11.90 -14.89 -11.41
N ARG A 114 11.19 -15.25 -12.46
CA ARG A 114 10.69 -16.62 -12.60
C ARG A 114 11.83 -17.65 -12.50
N GLY A 115 11.66 -18.63 -11.63
CA GLY A 115 12.64 -19.68 -11.40
C GLY A 115 13.84 -19.29 -10.50
N ALA A 116 13.81 -18.12 -9.87
CA ALA A 116 14.80 -17.74 -8.86
C ALA A 116 14.71 -18.63 -7.61
N SER A 117 15.86 -18.89 -6.98
CA SER A 117 15.93 -19.57 -5.69
C SER A 117 15.87 -18.51 -4.59
N VAL A 118 14.81 -18.55 -3.78
CA VAL A 118 14.60 -17.58 -2.72
C VAL A 118 15.06 -18.16 -1.40
N GLU A 119 15.96 -17.47 -0.71
CA GLU A 119 16.32 -17.73 0.68
C GLU A 119 15.79 -16.60 1.55
N LEU A 120 14.87 -16.92 2.46
CA LEU A 120 14.30 -15.93 3.38
C LEU A 120 15.29 -15.65 4.51
N GLN A 121 15.78 -14.42 4.55
CA GLN A 121 16.61 -13.92 5.64
C GLN A 121 15.73 -13.46 6.81
N LYS A 122 16.23 -13.61 8.04
CA LYS A 122 15.55 -13.08 9.21
C LYS A 122 15.86 -11.59 9.34
N LEU A 123 14.83 -10.77 9.22
CA LEU A 123 14.90 -9.32 9.41
C LEU A 123 14.75 -8.96 10.90
N ASP A 124 15.54 -8.00 11.36
CA ASP A 124 15.77 -7.70 12.78
C ASP A 124 14.75 -6.77 13.45
N VAL A 125 13.83 -6.19 12.66
CA VAL A 125 12.81 -5.26 13.16
C VAL A 125 11.52 -6.01 13.48
N GLU A 126 11.15 -6.08 14.75
CA GLU A 126 9.89 -6.70 15.21
C GLU A 126 9.11 -5.72 16.07
N ILE A 127 7.88 -5.39 15.65
CA ILE A 127 6.94 -4.54 16.39
C ILE A 127 5.81 -5.44 16.91
N GLU A 128 5.81 -5.73 18.20
CA GLU A 128 4.76 -6.56 18.81
C GLU A 128 3.42 -5.82 18.77
N VAL A 129 2.38 -6.49 18.26
CA VAL A 129 1.02 -5.95 18.25
C VAL A 129 0.21 -6.50 19.42
N ASP A 130 -0.66 -5.66 20.00
CA ASP A 130 -1.61 -6.16 20.99
C ASP A 130 -2.58 -7.14 20.34
N ARG A 131 -2.68 -8.36 20.88
CA ARG A 131 -3.53 -9.42 20.33
C ARG A 131 -4.98 -8.98 20.21
N LYS A 132 -5.53 -8.31 21.25
CA LYS A 132 -6.95 -7.96 21.26
C LYS A 132 -7.25 -6.92 20.19
N PHE A 133 -6.40 -5.92 20.07
CA PHE A 133 -6.47 -4.92 19.01
C PHE A 133 -6.35 -5.58 17.63
N HIS A 134 -5.32 -6.40 17.40
CA HIS A 134 -5.10 -7.06 16.11
C HIS A 134 -6.30 -7.95 15.71
N THR A 135 -6.80 -8.79 16.63
CA THR A 135 -7.99 -9.61 16.37
C THR A 135 -9.22 -8.75 16.08
N ALA A 136 -9.48 -7.71 16.87
CA ALA A 136 -10.60 -6.80 16.63
C ALA A 136 -10.49 -6.10 15.27
N MET A 137 -9.28 -5.74 14.86
CA MET A 137 -9.03 -5.14 13.55
C MET A 137 -9.31 -6.13 12.40
N MET A 138 -8.84 -7.37 12.52
CA MET A 138 -9.11 -8.39 11.50
C MET A 138 -10.61 -8.70 11.39
N ASP A 139 -11.31 -8.78 12.52
CA ASP A 139 -12.77 -8.95 12.55
C ASP A 139 -13.50 -7.76 11.91
N ALA A 140 -13.02 -6.53 12.15
CA ALA A 140 -13.57 -5.33 11.52
C ALA A 140 -13.38 -5.36 10.00
N TRP A 141 -12.19 -5.70 9.50
CA TRP A 141 -11.95 -5.86 8.06
C TRP A 141 -12.82 -6.95 7.45
N ALA A 142 -12.94 -8.12 8.10
CA ALA A 142 -13.78 -9.21 7.60
C ALA A 142 -15.26 -8.78 7.47
N ARG A 143 -15.74 -7.95 8.41
CA ARG A 143 -17.10 -7.40 8.36
C ARG A 143 -17.25 -6.30 7.29
N GLU A 144 -16.30 -5.38 7.17
CA GLU A 144 -16.29 -4.36 6.10
C GLU A 144 -16.24 -5.00 4.70
N LEU A 145 -15.50 -6.11 4.57
CA LEU A 145 -15.37 -6.85 3.31
C LEU A 145 -16.62 -7.69 2.99
N SER A 146 -17.55 -7.88 3.92
CA SER A 146 -18.74 -8.67 3.64
C SER A 146 -19.60 -8.03 2.54
N ASN A 147 -20.24 -8.85 1.69
CA ASN A 147 -21.16 -8.37 0.66
C ASN A 147 -22.36 -7.58 1.22
N ALA A 148 -22.67 -7.77 2.50
CA ALA A 148 -23.74 -7.06 3.19
C ALA A 148 -23.32 -5.66 3.69
N HIS A 149 -22.02 -5.36 3.72
CA HIS A 149 -21.53 -4.06 4.15
C HIS A 149 -21.53 -3.08 2.99
N VAL A 150 -22.32 -2.01 3.15
CA VAL A 150 -22.45 -0.93 2.17
C VAL A 150 -22.31 0.40 2.90
N SER A 151 -21.48 1.31 2.38
CA SER A 151 -21.37 2.66 2.93
C SER A 151 -22.73 3.36 2.87
N GLN A 152 -23.13 3.96 3.99
CA GLN A 152 -24.35 4.77 4.11
C GLN A 152 -24.07 6.27 3.86
N GLY A 153 -22.81 6.63 3.65
CA GLY A 153 -22.35 7.97 3.32
C GLY A 153 -22.03 8.09 1.83
N ALA A 154 -20.74 8.21 1.52
CA ALA A 154 -20.28 8.33 0.13
C ALA A 154 -20.16 6.94 -0.51
N TYR A 155 -21.19 6.52 -1.24
CA TYR A 155 -21.12 5.32 -2.08
C TYR A 155 -20.31 5.61 -3.36
N ILE A 156 -19.28 4.81 -3.61
CA ILE A 156 -18.49 4.80 -4.86
C ILE A 156 -18.63 3.43 -5.49
N SER A 157 -19.18 3.36 -6.71
CA SER A 157 -19.31 2.06 -7.39
C SER A 157 -17.94 1.47 -7.74
N ARG A 158 -17.87 0.16 -7.92
CA ARG A 158 -16.64 -0.51 -8.36
C ARG A 158 -16.11 0.08 -9.67
N ALA A 159 -16.98 0.32 -10.65
CA ALA A 159 -16.60 0.91 -11.94
C ALA A 159 -15.99 2.31 -11.78
N GLN A 160 -16.56 3.16 -10.92
CA GLN A 160 -16.01 4.50 -10.65
C GLN A 160 -14.65 4.44 -9.94
N TYR A 161 -14.46 3.46 -9.04
CA TYR A 161 -13.16 3.23 -8.41
C TYR A 161 -12.13 2.79 -9.44
N GLU A 162 -12.45 1.79 -10.27
CA GLU A 162 -11.57 1.24 -11.31
C GLU A 162 -11.18 2.30 -12.35
N GLU A 163 -12.14 3.13 -12.79
CA GLU A 163 -11.89 4.23 -13.74
C GLU A 163 -10.84 5.23 -13.21
N ALA A 164 -10.87 5.53 -11.91
CA ALA A 164 -9.94 6.47 -11.30
C ALA A 164 -8.66 5.81 -10.75
N ALA A 165 -8.62 4.48 -10.66
CA ALA A 165 -7.63 3.71 -9.91
C ALA A 165 -6.21 4.01 -10.40
N GLN A 166 -5.94 3.91 -11.71
CA GLN A 166 -4.60 4.16 -12.25
C GLN A 166 -4.05 5.53 -11.82
N SER A 167 -4.80 6.62 -12.08
CA SER A 167 -4.33 7.98 -11.76
C SER A 167 -4.11 8.23 -10.26
N ARG A 168 -4.95 7.61 -9.41
CA ARG A 168 -4.91 7.80 -7.96
C ARG A 168 -3.87 6.91 -7.28
N LEU A 169 -3.72 5.67 -7.73
CA LEU A 169 -2.81 4.68 -7.14
C LEU A 169 -1.38 4.88 -7.63
N SER A 170 -1.19 5.30 -8.88
CA SER A 170 0.16 5.54 -9.39
C SER A 170 0.67 6.95 -9.09
N MET A 171 -0.20 7.91 -8.73
CA MET A 171 0.09 9.36 -8.64
C MET A 171 0.31 10.04 -10.01
N GLN A 172 -0.44 9.63 -11.02
CA GLN A 172 -0.40 10.26 -12.34
C GLN A 172 -1.31 11.50 -12.39
N GLY A 173 -0.70 12.68 -12.49
CA GLY A 173 -1.34 13.96 -12.70
C GLY A 173 -1.34 14.42 -14.16
N GLN A 174 -1.79 15.65 -14.37
CA GLN A 174 -1.92 16.27 -15.69
C GLN A 174 -1.35 17.70 -15.67
N VAL A 175 -0.54 18.05 -16.67
CA VAL A 175 0.04 19.40 -16.77
C VAL A 175 -0.95 20.35 -17.46
N ILE A 176 -1.30 21.45 -16.80
CA ILE A 176 -2.18 22.51 -17.30
C ILE A 176 -1.46 23.85 -17.10
N HIS A 177 -1.18 24.57 -18.19
CA HIS A 177 -0.53 25.90 -18.16
C HIS A 177 0.71 25.98 -17.24
N SER A 178 1.60 24.97 -17.31
CA SER A 178 2.81 24.85 -16.46
C SER A 178 2.56 24.56 -14.97
N THR A 179 1.35 24.18 -14.59
CA THR A 179 1.02 23.66 -13.25
C THR A 179 0.55 22.22 -13.37
N VAL A 180 0.81 21.40 -12.35
CA VAL A 180 0.29 20.03 -12.33
C VAL A 180 -1.03 20.00 -11.55
N SER A 181 -2.06 19.41 -12.15
CA SER A 181 -3.33 19.10 -11.50
C SER A 181 -3.41 17.61 -11.19
N TRP A 182 -3.84 17.27 -9.98
CA TRP A 182 -4.14 15.90 -9.59
C TRP A 182 -5.37 15.85 -8.66
N PRO A 183 -6.32 14.93 -8.88
CA PRO A 183 -6.39 14.00 -10.02
C PRO A 183 -6.52 14.70 -11.39
N PRO A 184 -6.20 14.01 -12.50
CA PRO A 184 -6.38 14.55 -13.85
C PRO A 184 -7.83 15.01 -14.10
N ARG A 185 -8.00 16.09 -14.87
CA ARG A 185 -9.32 16.63 -15.23
C ARG A 185 -9.52 16.41 -16.72
N PHE A 186 -10.00 15.21 -17.09
CA PHE A 186 -10.17 14.78 -18.49
C PHE A 186 -11.15 15.62 -19.34
N SER A 187 -11.85 16.58 -18.73
CA SER A 187 -12.72 17.55 -19.42
C SER A 187 -11.99 18.81 -19.89
N HIS A 188 -10.74 19.04 -19.51
CA HIS A 188 -9.95 20.18 -19.97
C HIS A 188 -9.10 19.79 -21.18
N LEU A 189 -9.58 20.10 -22.38
CA LEU A 189 -8.72 20.27 -23.54
C LEU A 189 -7.92 21.58 -23.34
N VAL A 190 -6.60 21.51 -23.47
CA VAL A 190 -5.76 22.70 -23.57
C VAL A 190 -5.43 22.86 -25.05
N ASP A 191 -5.89 23.95 -25.66
CA ASP A 191 -5.70 24.24 -27.09
C ASP A 191 -6.19 23.15 -28.07
N GLY A 192 -7.15 22.33 -27.64
CA GLY A 192 -7.72 21.25 -28.46
C GLY A 192 -7.05 19.88 -28.30
N ASP A 193 -5.95 19.81 -27.57
CA ASP A 193 -5.22 18.57 -27.29
C ASP A 193 -5.44 18.08 -25.85
N GLN A 194 -5.21 16.78 -25.65
CA GLN A 194 -5.16 16.17 -24.32
C GLN A 194 -3.88 16.64 -23.61
N PRO A 195 -3.98 17.28 -22.44
CA PRO A 195 -2.80 17.75 -21.74
C PRO A 195 -1.91 16.58 -21.29
N PRO A 196 -0.57 16.75 -21.31
CA PRO A 196 0.35 15.66 -21.04
C PRO A 196 0.26 15.19 -19.59
N LEU A 197 0.48 13.89 -19.41
CA LEU A 197 0.50 13.25 -18.10
C LEU A 197 1.84 13.51 -17.39
N HIS A 198 1.79 13.61 -16.07
CA HIS A 198 2.97 13.83 -15.23
C HIS A 198 2.93 12.88 -14.04
N GLN A 199 4.00 12.11 -13.86
CA GLN A 199 4.14 11.21 -12.72
C GLN A 199 4.59 12.02 -11.50
N LEU A 200 3.70 12.19 -10.52
CA LEU A 200 4.02 12.92 -9.30
C LEU A 200 4.86 12.08 -8.35
N GLN A 201 5.70 12.76 -7.58
CA GLN A 201 6.38 12.25 -6.41
C GLN A 201 5.38 11.88 -5.32
N ARG A 202 5.72 10.82 -4.58
CA ARG A 202 4.94 10.30 -3.45
C ARG A 202 5.40 10.90 -2.13
N ALA A 203 5.77 12.17 -2.11
CA ALA A 203 6.26 12.84 -0.92
C ALA A 203 5.74 14.29 -0.84
N GLY A 204 5.64 14.78 0.39
CA GLY A 204 5.17 16.13 0.66
C GLY A 204 5.33 16.55 2.12
N ALA A 205 4.88 17.76 2.41
CA ALA A 205 4.91 18.35 3.74
C ALA A 205 3.49 18.64 4.27
N ILE A 206 3.28 18.41 5.57
CA ILE A 206 2.02 18.69 6.24
C ILE A 206 1.74 20.19 6.23
N GLN A 207 0.57 20.58 5.70
CA GLN A 207 0.02 21.94 5.75
C GLN A 207 -1.06 22.08 6.82
N SER A 208 -1.74 21.00 7.16
CA SER A 208 -2.65 20.89 8.31
C SER A 208 -3.01 19.42 8.55
N TRP A 209 -3.60 19.11 9.70
CA TRP A 209 -4.13 17.79 10.01
C TRP A 209 -5.38 17.89 10.86
N THR A 210 -6.17 16.82 10.86
CA THR A 210 -7.33 16.68 11.75
C THR A 210 -7.55 15.22 12.10
N THR A 211 -8.05 14.98 13.31
CA THR A 211 -8.47 13.66 13.77
C THR A 211 -9.97 13.70 14.03
N LEU A 212 -10.72 12.95 13.23
CA LEU A 212 -12.14 12.77 13.45
C LEU A 212 -12.33 11.75 14.57
N SER A 213 -13.06 12.14 15.61
CA SER A 213 -13.45 11.20 16.67
C SER A 213 -14.26 10.03 16.09
N ALA A 214 -14.18 8.86 16.72
CA ALA A 214 -14.89 7.66 16.29
C ALA A 214 -16.39 7.87 16.03
N ALA A 215 -17.07 8.68 16.85
CA ALA A 215 -18.51 8.96 16.71
C ALA A 215 -18.87 9.83 15.49
N GLY A 216 -17.89 10.52 14.90
CA GLY A 216 -18.06 11.38 13.72
C GLY A 216 -17.43 10.80 12.46
N ALA A 217 -16.88 9.57 12.52
CA ALA A 217 -16.28 8.92 11.37
C ALA A 217 -17.36 8.55 10.34
N PRO A 218 -17.09 8.72 9.04
CA PRO A 218 -17.98 8.25 7.97
C PRO A 218 -18.29 6.75 8.11
N SER A 219 -19.44 6.34 7.60
CA SER A 219 -19.97 4.98 7.81
C SER A 219 -19.04 3.87 7.28
N GLU A 220 -18.26 4.15 6.24
CA GLU A 220 -17.27 3.23 5.66
C GLU A 220 -16.07 2.95 6.58
N PHE A 221 -15.88 3.76 7.64
CA PHE A 221 -14.86 3.56 8.66
C PHE A 221 -15.47 3.21 10.03
N ALA A 222 -16.79 3.08 10.14
CA ALA A 222 -17.48 3.01 11.43
C ALA A 222 -17.08 1.79 12.28
N LEU A 223 -16.61 0.70 11.66
CA LEU A 223 -16.16 -0.49 12.38
C LEU A 223 -14.75 -0.33 12.94
N ARG A 224 -13.86 0.36 12.22
CA ARG A 224 -12.46 0.53 12.59
C ARG A 224 -12.18 1.82 13.36
N ALA A 225 -12.87 2.91 13.08
CA ALA A 225 -12.65 4.19 13.74
C ALA A 225 -12.72 4.12 15.28
N PRO A 226 -13.61 3.34 15.93
CA PRO A 226 -13.58 3.15 17.37
C PRO A 226 -12.35 2.40 17.88
N LEU A 227 -11.79 1.49 17.07
CA LEU A 227 -10.59 0.72 17.41
C LEU A 227 -9.34 1.61 17.33
N LEU A 228 -9.28 2.48 16.31
CA LEU A 228 -8.19 3.40 16.01
C LEU A 228 -8.26 4.72 16.81
N GLY A 229 -9.19 4.84 17.78
CA GLY A 229 -9.40 6.08 18.53
C GLY A 229 -9.92 7.27 17.70
N GLY A 230 -10.27 7.04 16.43
CA GLY A 230 -10.65 8.05 15.45
C GLY A 230 -10.06 7.75 14.08
N ILE A 231 -10.16 8.71 13.17
CA ILE A 231 -9.53 8.66 11.86
C ILE A 231 -8.74 9.94 11.65
N SER A 232 -7.43 9.81 11.49
CA SER A 232 -6.53 10.94 11.24
C SER A 232 -6.33 11.16 9.75
N THR A 233 -6.34 12.43 9.35
CA THR A 233 -6.07 12.88 8.00
C THR A 233 -5.09 14.04 8.01
N VAL A 234 -4.22 14.07 7.02
CA VAL A 234 -3.27 15.16 6.78
C VAL A 234 -3.56 15.81 5.44
N PHE A 235 -3.48 17.13 5.40
CA PHE A 235 -3.48 17.90 4.17
C PHE A 235 -2.02 18.16 3.77
N LEU A 236 -1.58 17.58 2.67
CA LEU A 236 -0.21 17.64 2.20
C LEU A 236 -0.06 18.62 1.05
N GLN A 237 1.03 19.37 1.07
CA GLN A 237 1.63 19.98 -0.12
C GLN A 237 2.63 18.98 -0.70
N LEU A 238 2.33 18.39 -1.86
CA LEU A 238 3.26 17.50 -2.55
C LEU A 238 4.40 18.31 -3.16
N ASP A 239 5.55 17.66 -3.31
CA ASP A 239 6.77 18.30 -3.79
C ASP A 239 6.63 18.86 -5.21
N ASP A 240 5.82 18.21 -6.05
CA ASP A 240 5.59 18.64 -7.44
C ASP A 240 4.38 19.58 -7.60
N GLY A 241 3.80 20.08 -6.50
CA GLY A 241 2.86 21.19 -6.51
C GLY A 241 1.41 20.90 -6.10
N PRO A 242 0.77 19.77 -6.47
CA PRO A 242 -0.59 19.49 -6.03
C PRO A 242 -0.71 19.39 -4.51
N ARG A 243 -1.92 19.64 -4.01
CA ARG A 243 -2.27 19.46 -2.60
C ARG A 243 -3.37 18.42 -2.47
N GLY A 244 -3.34 17.61 -1.43
CA GLY A 244 -4.30 16.53 -1.24
C GLY A 244 -4.52 16.19 0.23
N VAL A 245 -5.69 15.63 0.52
CA VAL A 245 -6.02 15.08 1.85
C VAL A 245 -5.81 13.58 1.82
N PHE A 246 -5.07 13.06 2.78
CA PHE A 246 -4.75 11.63 2.88
C PHE A 246 -4.98 11.13 4.31
N LEU A 247 -5.50 9.91 4.43
CA LEU A 247 -5.55 9.18 5.70
C LEU A 247 -4.13 8.82 6.14
N THR A 248 -3.89 8.76 7.44
CA THR A 248 -2.60 8.27 7.96
C THR A 248 -2.62 6.74 8.08
N VAL A 249 -1.44 6.13 8.07
CA VAL A 249 -1.29 4.66 8.03
C VAL A 249 -1.24 4.01 9.40
N ASP A 250 -1.64 2.73 9.42
CA ASP A 250 -1.16 1.67 10.33
C ASP A 250 -1.34 1.96 11.84
N ASP A 251 -2.23 2.89 12.19
CA ASP A 251 -2.49 3.35 13.56
C ASP A 251 -1.22 3.81 14.30
N GLU A 252 -0.25 4.33 13.56
CA GLU A 252 0.97 4.88 14.15
C GLU A 252 0.60 6.10 14.99
N ASP A 253 0.97 6.10 16.28
CA ASP A 253 0.89 7.23 17.23
C ASP A 253 1.81 8.38 16.77
N SER A 254 1.47 8.97 15.64
CA SER A 254 2.24 10.00 14.97
C SER A 254 1.87 11.35 15.57
N THR A 255 2.81 11.99 16.26
CA THR A 255 2.67 13.40 16.58
C THR A 255 2.86 14.22 15.31
N PHE A 256 1.76 14.65 14.69
CA PHE A 256 1.82 15.53 13.53
C PHE A 256 2.32 16.92 13.92
N THR A 257 3.20 17.46 13.10
CA THR A 257 3.67 18.84 13.19
C THR A 257 3.60 19.48 11.80
N MET A 258 3.42 20.80 11.77
CA MET A 258 3.49 21.55 10.51
C MET A 258 4.82 21.29 9.82
N ASP A 259 4.79 21.22 8.49
CA ASP A 259 5.94 20.99 7.62
C ASP A 259 6.66 19.64 7.81
N ALA A 260 6.17 18.75 8.69
CA ALA A 260 6.67 17.39 8.79
C ALA A 260 6.58 16.68 7.44
N ARG A 261 7.63 15.92 7.13
CA ARG A 261 7.75 15.19 5.86
C ARG A 261 6.99 13.89 5.94
N MET A 262 6.14 13.68 4.95
CA MET A 262 5.32 12.49 4.79
C MET A 262 5.57 11.89 3.41
N GLU A 263 5.44 10.58 3.31
CA GLU A 263 5.36 9.88 2.05
C GLU A 263 3.99 9.23 1.85
N LEU A 264 3.61 9.06 0.60
CA LEU A 264 2.37 8.42 0.19
C LEU A 264 2.62 6.96 -0.15
N VAL A 265 1.93 6.08 0.57
CA VAL A 265 2.09 4.64 0.44
C VAL A 265 0.77 3.94 0.16
N PHE A 266 0.87 2.85 -0.59
CA PHE A 266 -0.28 2.05 -0.98
C PHE A 266 -0.78 1.23 0.20
N ARG A 267 -2.06 1.38 0.53
CA ARG A 267 -2.75 0.73 1.66
C ARG A 267 -4.20 0.43 1.33
N ARG A 268 -4.82 -0.43 2.13
CA ARG A 268 -6.27 -0.57 2.15
C ARG A 268 -6.90 0.71 2.70
N LEU A 269 -7.86 1.31 1.99
CA LEU A 269 -8.61 2.46 2.49
C LEU A 269 -9.82 2.00 3.29
N TYR A 270 -10.72 1.26 2.63
CA TYR A 270 -11.95 0.69 3.18
C TYR A 270 -12.42 -0.45 2.28
N ALA A 271 -13.38 -1.24 2.75
CA ALA A 271 -14.03 -2.25 1.93
C ALA A 271 -15.55 -2.00 1.85
N GLN A 272 -16.14 -2.42 0.73
CA GLN A 272 -17.58 -2.36 0.51
C GLN A 272 -17.94 -3.37 -0.58
N GLU A 273 -19.06 -4.08 -0.41
CA GLU A 273 -19.61 -5.03 -1.39
C GLU A 273 -18.63 -6.14 -1.80
N GLY A 274 -17.94 -6.78 -0.85
CA GLY A 274 -17.00 -7.85 -1.19
C GLY A 274 -15.66 -7.37 -1.74
N PHE A 275 -15.44 -6.05 -1.81
CA PHE A 275 -14.31 -5.48 -2.52
C PHE A 275 -13.54 -4.48 -1.66
N VAL A 276 -12.22 -4.72 -1.51
CA VAL A 276 -11.29 -3.77 -0.88
C VAL A 276 -10.99 -2.67 -1.87
N ARG A 277 -11.13 -1.42 -1.43
CA ARG A 277 -10.66 -0.25 -2.18
C ARG A 277 -9.32 0.17 -1.61
N TYR A 278 -8.30 0.09 -2.45
CA TYR A 278 -6.96 0.53 -2.11
C TYR A 278 -6.78 2.01 -2.45
N GLY A 279 -5.72 2.58 -1.90
CA GLY A 279 -5.40 3.97 -2.11
C GLY A 279 -4.09 4.35 -1.47
N LEU A 280 -3.79 5.63 -1.54
CA LEU A 280 -2.61 6.18 -0.92
C LEU A 280 -2.96 6.75 0.45
N LYS A 281 -2.15 6.41 1.43
CA LYS A 281 -2.17 6.95 2.78
C LYS A 281 -0.83 7.59 3.10
N ALA A 282 -0.83 8.57 3.99
CA ALA A 282 0.36 9.29 4.40
C ALA A 282 1.05 8.56 5.57
N ARG A 283 2.35 8.32 5.42
CA ARG A 283 3.23 7.81 6.49
C ARG A 283 4.28 8.84 6.82
N ALA A 284 4.62 8.98 8.10
CA ALA A 284 5.71 9.84 8.52
C ALA A 284 7.06 9.29 8.02
N ILE A 285 7.92 10.19 7.53
CA ILE A 285 9.31 9.86 7.23
C ILE A 285 10.12 10.22 8.46
N HIS A 286 10.53 9.20 9.24
CA HIS A 286 11.45 9.40 10.35
C HIS A 286 12.88 9.47 9.78
N ILE A 287 13.46 10.68 9.79
CA ILE A 287 14.86 10.95 9.41
C ILE A 287 15.76 10.77 10.64
#